data_AF-A0A6N8G802-F1
#
_entry.id   AF-A0A6N8G802-F1
#
_cell.length_a   1.000
_cell.length_b   1.000
_cell.length_c   1.000
_cell.angle_alpha   90.00
_cell.angle_beta   90.00
_cell.angle_gamma   90.00
#
_symmetry.space_group_name_H-M   'P 1'
#
loop_
_entity.id
_entity.type
_entity.pdbx_description
1 polymer ?
#
loop_
_entity_poly.entity_id
_entity_poly.type
_entity_poly.pdbx_seq_one_letter_code
_entity_poly.pdbx_strand_id
1 'polypeptide(L)'
;MPPNIDITADHVDLLKQAGSGSLLVWEETTGAVRTADAARPDQLGAHTLVVAGYEQLAFAGADADPQAQDPAALPAARLVPALQELAEEVSEEWPLIRALTPTAQPLRQALAAWGLHLCRTVGAWHLRGHRFPQLEEIYRHPATGGRAHISSPLGYAAPVRVRVTSARGRRRELAVDASALSLSTAATALSAATRSLLLD
;
A
#
# COMPACT_ATOMS: atom_id res chain seq x y z
N MET A 1 9.77 15.43 14.53
CA MET A 1 10.42 14.15 14.84
C MET A 1 9.51 13.06 14.30
N PRO A 2 10.02 12.11 13.50
CA PRO A 2 9.21 10.98 13.05
C PRO A 2 8.67 10.19 14.25
N PRO A 3 7.48 9.57 14.15
CA PRO A 3 6.98 8.69 15.19
C PRO A 3 7.92 7.50 15.35
N ASN A 4 8.18 7.10 16.59
CA ASN A 4 8.89 5.85 16.84
C ASN A 4 7.90 4.69 16.74
N ILE A 5 8.08 3.82 15.75
CA ILE A 5 7.23 2.65 15.50
C ILE A 5 8.06 1.41 15.83
N ASP A 6 7.68 0.69 16.88
CA ASP A 6 8.38 -0.50 17.35
C ASP A 6 7.70 -1.77 16.82
N ILE A 7 8.40 -2.50 15.96
CA ILE A 7 7.94 -3.76 15.39
C ILE A 7 8.50 -4.92 16.21
N THR A 8 7.60 -5.68 16.83
CA THR A 8 7.94 -6.84 17.66
C THR A 8 7.62 -8.15 16.94
N ALA A 9 8.12 -9.27 17.48
CA ALA A 9 7.79 -10.59 16.95
C ALA A 9 6.29 -10.89 17.00
N ASP A 10 5.59 -10.43 18.04
CA ASP A 10 4.13 -10.60 18.18
C ASP A 10 3.39 -9.88 17.04
N HIS A 11 3.84 -8.70 16.61
CA HIS A 11 3.26 -7.98 15.47
C HIS A 11 3.43 -8.78 14.15
N VAL A 12 4.58 -9.42 13.96
CA VAL A 12 4.84 -10.27 12.79
C VAL A 12 3.96 -11.52 12.82
N ASP A 13 3.84 -12.17 13.97
CA ASP A 13 3.00 -13.37 14.11
C ASP A 13 1.52 -13.04 13.92
N LEU A 14 1.06 -11.88 14.41
CA LEU A 14 -0.29 -11.38 14.13
C LEU A 14 -0.53 -11.18 12.63
N LEU A 15 0.43 -10.57 11.93
CA LEU A 15 0.34 -10.39 10.47
C LEU A 15 0.28 -11.75 9.75
N LYS A 16 1.11 -12.70 10.17
CA LYS A 16 1.10 -14.06 9.61
C LYS A 16 -0.22 -14.78 9.83
N GLN A 17 -0.75 -14.73 11.04
CA GLN A 17 -2.03 -15.34 11.40
C GLN A 17 -3.19 -14.73 10.61
N ALA A 18 -3.16 -13.41 10.38
CA ALA A 18 -4.16 -12.71 9.57
C ALA A 18 -4.08 -13.08 8.07
N GLY A 19 -2.89 -13.42 7.56
CA GLY A 19 -2.72 -13.99 6.22
C GLY A 19 -2.76 -12.96 5.09
N SER A 20 -2.83 -13.44 3.84
CA SER A 20 -2.82 -12.57 2.65
C SER A 20 -4.01 -11.61 2.63
N GLY A 21 -3.75 -10.35 2.23
CA GLY A 21 -4.73 -9.28 2.32
C GLY A 21 -4.79 -8.57 3.68
N SER A 22 -3.96 -8.98 4.65
CA SER A 22 -3.78 -8.22 5.88
C SER A 22 -2.63 -7.22 5.78
N LEU A 23 -2.76 -6.13 6.52
CA LEU A 23 -1.80 -5.04 6.64
C LEU A 23 -1.35 -4.90 8.09
N LEU A 24 -0.06 -4.64 8.29
CA LEU A 24 0.47 -4.13 9.54
C LEU A 24 0.40 -2.60 9.49
N VAL A 25 -0.33 -2.03 10.45
CA VAL A 25 -0.58 -0.59 10.51
C VAL A 25 -0.18 -0.02 11.86
N TRP A 26 0.30 1.21 11.85
CA TRP A 26 0.50 2.02 13.04
C TRP A 26 -0.60 3.08 13.14
N GLU A 27 -1.14 3.25 14.34
CA GLU A 27 -2.22 4.19 14.62
C GLU A 27 -1.69 5.39 15.43
N GLU A 28 -1.71 6.57 14.84
CA GLU A 28 -1.12 7.79 15.42
C GLU A 28 -1.78 8.19 16.75
N THR A 29 -3.08 7.96 16.88
CA THR A 29 -3.87 8.35 18.06
C THR A 29 -3.54 7.54 19.30
N THR A 30 -3.14 6.27 19.13
CA THR A 30 -2.87 5.34 20.24
C THR A 30 -1.40 4.96 20.34
N GLY A 31 -0.61 5.21 19.29
CA GLY A 31 0.75 4.71 19.14
C GLY A 31 0.82 3.19 18.90
N ALA A 32 -0.33 2.51 18.74
CA ALA A 32 -0.37 1.07 18.65
C ALA A 32 -0.07 0.57 17.23
N VAL A 33 0.65 -0.55 17.15
CA VAL A 33 0.78 -1.35 15.94
C VAL A 33 -0.25 -2.47 15.99
N ARG A 34 -1.02 -2.64 14.92
CA ARG A 34 -2.06 -3.67 14.82
C ARG A 34 -2.18 -4.18 13.39
N THR A 35 -2.96 -5.23 13.21
CA THR A 35 -3.38 -5.67 11.87
C THR A 35 -4.63 -4.92 11.41
N ALA A 36 -4.75 -4.74 10.10
CA ALA A 36 -5.93 -4.23 9.41
C ALA A 36 -6.24 -5.11 8.20
N ASP A 37 -7.52 -5.21 7.84
CA ASP A 37 -7.97 -5.92 6.65
C ASP A 37 -7.95 -4.97 5.45
N ALA A 38 -7.17 -5.29 4.41
CA ALA A 38 -7.08 -4.46 3.20
C ALA A 38 -8.38 -4.42 2.39
N ALA A 39 -9.30 -5.36 2.61
CA ALA A 39 -10.65 -5.31 2.04
C ALA A 39 -11.55 -4.30 2.78
N ARG A 40 -11.11 -3.79 3.93
CA ARG A 40 -11.82 -2.83 4.78
C ARG A 40 -11.06 -1.50 4.86
N PRO A 41 -11.08 -0.71 3.77
CA PRO A 41 -10.37 0.57 3.72
C PRO A 41 -10.89 1.59 4.75
N ASP A 42 -12.09 1.40 5.32
CA ASP A 42 -12.58 2.16 6.48
C ASP A 42 -11.66 2.09 7.71
N GLN A 43 -10.83 1.04 7.81
CA GLN A 43 -9.83 0.89 8.87
C GLN A 43 -8.53 1.69 8.63
N LEU A 44 -8.38 2.30 7.45
CA LEU A 44 -7.16 2.99 6.99
C LEU A 44 -7.40 4.51 6.91
N GLY A 45 -7.75 5.10 8.04
CA GLY A 45 -8.07 6.53 8.15
C GLY A 45 -6.86 7.46 8.07
N ALA A 46 -7.10 8.77 8.21
CA ALA A 46 -6.06 9.79 8.15
C ALA A 46 -4.98 9.63 9.24
N HIS A 47 -5.29 8.95 10.35
CA HIS A 47 -4.35 8.70 11.47
C HIS A 47 -3.77 7.29 11.45
N THR A 48 -3.85 6.59 10.31
CA THR A 48 -3.35 5.23 10.16
C THR A 48 -2.26 5.19 9.09
N LEU A 49 -1.07 4.73 9.49
CA LEU A 49 0.06 4.49 8.61
C LEU A 49 0.13 3.00 8.27
N VAL A 50 0.21 2.67 6.99
CA VAL A 50 0.49 1.30 6.54
C VAL A 50 2.00 1.09 6.57
N VAL A 51 2.48 0.22 7.45
CA VAL A 51 3.90 -0.14 7.58
C VAL A 51 4.25 -1.22 6.56
N ALA A 52 3.49 -2.32 6.58
CA ALA A 52 3.71 -3.45 5.69
C ALA A 52 2.39 -4.15 5.37
N GLY A 53 2.37 -4.91 4.27
CA GLY A 53 1.35 -5.91 3.99
C GLY A 53 1.93 -7.29 4.22
N TYR A 54 1.05 -8.29 4.34
CA TYR A 54 1.44 -9.68 4.43
C TYR A 54 2.42 -10.09 3.31
N GLU A 55 2.21 -9.56 2.10
CA GLU A 55 3.05 -9.86 0.94
C GLU A 55 4.50 -9.38 1.10
N GLN A 56 4.79 -8.44 2.01
CA GLN A 56 6.14 -8.00 2.33
C GLN A 56 6.92 -9.00 3.18
N LEU A 57 6.26 -9.97 3.83
CA LEU A 57 6.96 -11.00 4.61
C LEU A 57 7.91 -11.83 3.75
N ALA A 58 7.55 -12.10 2.49
CA ALA A 58 8.41 -12.84 1.58
C ALA A 58 9.66 -12.04 1.18
N PHE A 59 9.56 -10.71 1.05
CA PHE A 59 10.69 -9.85 0.76
C PHE A 59 11.62 -9.74 1.98
N ALA A 60 11.05 -9.41 3.15
CA ALA A 60 11.77 -9.39 4.42
C ALA A 60 12.48 -10.72 4.70
N GLY A 61 11.83 -11.84 4.39
CA GLY A 61 12.42 -13.16 4.55
C GLY A 61 13.55 -13.45 3.58
N ALA A 62 13.43 -13.01 2.32
CA ALA A 62 14.46 -13.22 1.32
C ALA A 62 15.72 -12.41 1.63
N ASP A 63 15.56 -11.23 2.23
CA ASP A 63 16.67 -10.42 2.71
C ASP A 63 17.33 -11.05 3.96
N ALA A 64 16.52 -11.62 4.86
CA ALA A 64 17.03 -12.28 6.07
C ALA A 64 17.74 -13.62 5.80
N ASP A 65 17.22 -14.41 4.86
CA ASP A 65 17.80 -15.68 4.40
C ASP A 65 17.50 -15.90 2.90
N PRO A 66 18.43 -15.54 2.02
CA PRO A 66 18.27 -15.70 0.56
C PRO A 66 18.13 -17.16 0.10
N GLN A 67 18.46 -18.14 0.95
CA GLN A 67 18.35 -19.57 0.65
C GLN A 67 17.09 -20.21 1.22
N ALA A 68 16.25 -19.45 1.93
CA ALA A 68 15.01 -19.95 2.49
C ALA A 68 14.05 -20.43 1.38
N GLN A 69 13.58 -21.66 1.50
CA GLN A 69 12.63 -22.25 0.55
C GLN A 69 11.25 -21.56 0.61
N ASP A 70 10.84 -21.12 1.80
CA ASP A 70 9.68 -20.26 2.02
C ASP A 70 10.08 -19.08 2.91
N PRO A 71 10.50 -17.95 2.30
CA PRO A 71 10.95 -16.78 3.03
C PRO A 71 9.88 -16.18 3.96
N ALA A 72 8.60 -16.27 3.59
CA ALA A 72 7.52 -15.72 4.39
C ALA A 72 7.26 -16.53 5.68
N ALA A 73 7.67 -17.81 5.69
CA ALA A 73 7.51 -18.72 6.81
C ALA A 73 8.64 -18.66 7.85
N LEU A 74 9.72 -17.92 7.60
CA LEU A 74 10.83 -17.78 8.56
C LEU A 74 10.34 -17.28 9.93
N PRO A 75 10.95 -17.67 11.06
CA PRO A 75 10.50 -17.25 12.40
C PRO A 75 10.34 -15.73 12.51
N ALA A 76 9.33 -15.25 13.25
CA ALA A 76 9.03 -13.83 13.38
C ALA A 76 10.26 -12.97 13.74
N ALA A 77 11.06 -13.44 14.70
CA ALA A 77 12.29 -12.76 15.13
C ALA A 77 13.30 -12.51 13.98
N ARG A 78 13.28 -13.32 12.91
CA ARG A 78 14.14 -13.14 11.72
C ARG A 78 13.60 -12.07 10.77
N LEU A 79 12.30 -11.81 10.79
CA LEU A 79 11.63 -10.86 9.91
C LEU A 79 11.52 -9.46 10.53
N VAL A 80 11.57 -9.37 11.87
CA VAL A 80 11.49 -8.11 12.62
C VAL A 80 12.46 -7.04 12.10
N PRO A 81 13.78 -7.30 11.89
CA PRO A 81 14.70 -6.25 11.48
C PRO A 81 14.31 -5.58 10.15
N ALA A 82 13.89 -6.36 9.16
CA ALA A 82 13.50 -5.82 7.85
C ALA A 82 12.16 -5.06 7.92
N LEU A 83 11.21 -5.51 8.75
CA LEU A 83 9.97 -4.76 8.97
C LEU A 83 10.19 -3.50 9.82
N GLN A 84 11.16 -3.53 10.73
CA GLN A 84 11.57 -2.38 11.52
C GLN A 84 12.21 -1.31 10.63
N GLU A 85 13.07 -1.71 9.69
CA GLU A 85 13.64 -0.81 8.68
C GLU A 85 12.53 -0.17 7.82
N LEU A 86 11.57 -0.95 7.34
CA LEU A 86 10.39 -0.40 6.63
C LEU A 86 9.60 0.57 7.51
N ALA A 87 9.41 0.26 8.79
CA ALA A 87 8.70 1.13 9.72
C ALA A 87 9.42 2.47 9.92
N GLU A 88 10.74 2.45 10.02
CA GLU A 88 11.60 3.64 10.10
C GLU A 88 11.46 4.48 8.82
N GLU A 89 11.61 3.86 7.64
CA GLU A 89 11.45 4.54 6.34
C GLU A 89 10.09 5.25 6.22
N VAL A 90 8.99 4.54 6.47
CA VAL A 90 7.65 5.13 6.33
C VAL A 90 7.34 6.15 7.44
N SER A 91 7.99 6.05 8.61
CA SER A 91 7.80 7.00 9.71
C SER A 91 8.35 8.38 9.36
N GLU A 92 9.47 8.45 8.62
CA GLU A 92 10.05 9.70 8.14
C GLU A 92 9.09 10.46 7.22
N GLU A 93 8.34 9.71 6.42
CA GLU A 93 7.39 10.24 5.45
C GLU A 93 5.97 10.46 6.02
N TRP A 94 5.73 10.05 7.28
CA TRP A 94 4.39 10.04 7.87
C TRP A 94 3.62 11.36 7.72
N PRO A 95 4.19 12.55 8.01
CA PRO A 95 3.46 13.81 7.86
C PRO A 95 2.92 14.02 6.44
N LEU A 96 3.66 13.60 5.42
CA LEU A 96 3.27 13.72 4.03
C LEU A 96 2.26 12.65 3.63
N ILE A 97 2.48 11.39 4.03
CA ILE A 97 1.52 10.30 3.83
C ILE A 97 0.17 10.67 4.43
N ARG A 98 0.14 11.14 5.67
CA ARG A 98 -1.06 11.62 6.35
C ARG A 98 -1.79 12.71 5.57
N ALA A 99 -1.05 13.68 5.01
CA ALA A 99 -1.64 14.76 4.21
C ALA A 99 -2.24 14.24 2.88
N LEU A 100 -1.67 13.17 2.31
CA LEU A 100 -2.12 12.55 1.07
C LEU A 100 -3.25 11.53 1.27
N THR A 101 -3.39 10.92 2.46
CA THR A 101 -4.40 9.88 2.76
C THR A 101 -5.83 10.29 2.38
N PRO A 102 -6.31 11.53 2.64
CA PRO A 102 -7.65 11.94 2.21
C PRO A 102 -7.87 11.90 0.70
N THR A 103 -6.81 12.09 -0.10
CA THR A 103 -6.87 11.98 -1.57
C THR A 103 -6.96 10.51 -2.01
N ALA A 104 -6.26 9.62 -1.32
CA ALA A 104 -6.21 8.20 -1.65
C ALA A 104 -7.44 7.42 -1.15
N GLN A 105 -8.08 7.87 -0.07
CA GLN A 105 -9.15 7.13 0.60
C GLN A 105 -10.34 6.77 -0.30
N PRO A 106 -10.90 7.69 -1.11
CA PRO A 106 -11.99 7.34 -2.02
C PRO A 106 -11.57 6.31 -3.07
N LEU A 107 -10.31 6.36 -3.52
CA LEU A 107 -9.77 5.40 -4.49
C LEU A 107 -9.61 4.01 -3.86
N ARG A 108 -9.09 3.92 -2.64
CA ARG A 108 -9.02 2.65 -1.88
C ARG A 108 -10.39 1.99 -1.76
N GLN A 109 -11.41 2.77 -1.39
CA GLN A 109 -12.80 2.30 -1.32
C GLN A 109 -13.32 1.82 -2.68
N ALA A 110 -13.11 2.62 -3.72
CA ALA A 110 -13.56 2.27 -5.07
C ALA A 110 -12.87 1.02 -5.62
N LEU A 111 -11.59 0.77 -5.30
CA LEU A 111 -10.85 -0.42 -5.72
C LEU A 111 -11.24 -1.66 -4.90
N ALA A 112 -11.41 -1.51 -3.58
CA ALA A 112 -11.85 -2.58 -2.70
C ALA A 112 -13.24 -3.11 -3.09
N ALA A 113 -14.15 -2.24 -3.54
CA ALA A 113 -15.46 -2.64 -4.07
C ALA A 113 -15.38 -3.57 -5.30
N TRP A 114 -14.25 -3.60 -6.01
CA TRP A 114 -13.97 -4.52 -7.11
C TRP A 114 -13.04 -5.68 -6.73
N GLY A 115 -12.70 -5.83 -5.45
CA GLY A 115 -11.81 -6.87 -4.97
C GLY A 115 -10.33 -6.59 -5.23
N LEU A 116 -9.94 -5.35 -5.54
CA LEU A 116 -8.53 -4.94 -5.50
C LEU A 116 -8.20 -4.38 -4.13
N HIS A 117 -7.32 -5.08 -3.41
CA HIS A 117 -6.97 -4.74 -2.03
C HIS A 117 -5.59 -4.12 -1.97
N LEU A 118 -5.40 -3.14 -1.09
CA LEU A 118 -4.10 -2.53 -0.85
C LEU A 118 -3.14 -3.58 -0.27
N CYS A 119 -1.96 -3.74 -0.86
CA CYS A 119 -0.89 -4.56 -0.30
C CYS A 119 0.13 -3.69 0.42
N ARG A 120 0.48 -2.54 -0.16
CA ARG A 120 1.49 -1.66 0.44
C ARG A 120 1.42 -0.23 -0.04
N THR A 121 1.91 0.65 0.81
CA THR A 121 2.32 2.00 0.47
C THR A 121 3.82 1.96 0.20
N VAL A 122 4.27 2.49 -0.94
CA VAL A 122 5.69 2.48 -1.34
C VAL A 122 6.43 3.74 -0.83
N GLY A 123 5.67 4.71 -0.33
CA GLY A 123 6.17 5.99 0.16
C GLY A 123 5.58 7.16 -0.63
N ALA A 124 5.76 8.37 -0.08
CA ALA A 124 5.41 9.64 -0.66
C ALA A 124 6.67 10.35 -1.18
N TRP A 125 7.21 9.88 -2.31
CA TRP A 125 8.45 10.45 -2.85
C TRP A 125 8.19 11.66 -3.74
N HIS A 126 9.04 12.68 -3.59
CA HIS A 126 9.38 13.62 -4.65
C HIS A 126 10.19 12.87 -5.73
N LEU A 127 9.54 12.01 -6.52
CA LEU A 127 10.19 11.38 -7.65
C LEU A 127 10.72 12.47 -8.61
N ARG A 128 12.04 12.59 -8.69
CA ARG A 128 12.84 13.14 -9.81
C ARG A 128 12.07 14.10 -10.74
N GLY A 129 11.92 15.36 -10.32
CA GLY A 129 11.41 16.42 -11.18
C GLY A 129 9.88 16.56 -11.26
N HIS A 130 9.11 15.84 -10.45
CA HIS A 130 7.67 16.09 -10.32
C HIS A 130 7.39 17.31 -9.43
N ARG A 131 6.48 18.18 -9.91
CA ARG A 131 6.11 19.44 -9.25
C ARG A 131 5.35 19.26 -7.93
N PHE A 132 4.78 18.08 -7.68
CA PHE A 132 3.86 17.84 -6.57
C PHE A 132 4.19 16.52 -5.86
N PRO A 133 3.99 16.45 -4.52
CA PRO A 133 4.11 15.20 -3.80
C PRO A 133 3.07 14.19 -4.28
N GLN A 134 3.43 12.91 -4.28
CA GLN A 134 2.59 11.81 -4.76
C GLN A 134 2.59 10.69 -3.75
N LEU A 135 1.47 9.98 -3.60
CA LEU A 135 1.38 8.74 -2.85
C LEU A 135 1.43 7.57 -3.82
N GLU A 136 2.34 6.63 -3.57
CA GLU A 136 2.42 5.39 -4.34
C GLU A 136 1.85 4.21 -3.57
N GLU A 137 0.89 3.52 -4.20
CA GLU A 137 0.19 2.39 -3.62
C GLU A 137 0.18 1.21 -4.57
N ILE A 138 0.35 0.01 -4.02
CA ILE A 138 0.24 -1.24 -4.77
C ILE A 138 -0.97 -1.99 -4.28
N TYR A 139 -1.83 -2.35 -5.23
CA TYR A 139 -3.03 -3.13 -5.04
C TYR A 139 -2.90 -4.50 -5.70
N ARG A 140 -3.59 -5.49 -5.16
CA ARG A 140 -3.65 -6.84 -5.72
C ARG A 140 -5.08 -7.37 -5.72
N HIS A 141 -5.42 -8.10 -6.77
CA HIS A 141 -6.64 -8.89 -6.81
C HIS A 141 -6.33 -10.31 -6.29
N PRO A 142 -6.93 -10.76 -5.18
CA PRO A 142 -6.55 -12.02 -4.54
C PRO A 142 -6.83 -13.24 -5.42
N ALA A 143 -7.97 -13.26 -6.13
CA ALA A 143 -8.34 -14.41 -6.96
C ALA A 143 -7.50 -14.57 -8.25
N THR A 144 -7.03 -13.47 -8.85
CA THR A 144 -6.32 -13.52 -10.14
C THR A 144 -4.83 -13.29 -9.99
N GLY A 145 -4.38 -12.73 -8.87
CA GLY A 145 -2.99 -12.32 -8.66
C GLY A 145 -2.58 -11.08 -9.46
N GLY A 146 -3.50 -10.46 -10.22
CA GLY A 146 -3.25 -9.20 -10.93
C GLY A 146 -2.89 -8.07 -9.95
N ARG A 147 -2.01 -7.17 -10.38
CA ARG A 147 -1.48 -6.07 -9.56
C ARG A 147 -1.71 -4.73 -10.25
N ALA A 148 -2.01 -3.71 -9.46
CA ALA A 148 -2.06 -2.32 -9.90
C ALA A 148 -1.14 -1.48 -9.03
N HIS A 149 -0.22 -0.74 -9.64
CA HIS A 149 0.60 0.26 -9.00
C HIS A 149 0.07 1.63 -9.40
N ILE A 150 -0.41 2.38 -8.41
CA ILE A 150 -1.04 3.68 -8.62
C ILE A 150 -0.19 4.74 -7.96
N SER A 151 0.14 5.78 -8.72
CA SER A 151 0.78 6.99 -8.22
C SER A 151 -0.20 8.15 -8.30
N SER A 152 -0.58 8.67 -7.13
CA SER A 152 -1.60 9.69 -6.95
C SER A 152 -0.98 10.99 -6.43
N PRO A 153 -0.88 12.05 -7.25
CA PRO A 153 -0.46 13.36 -6.76
C PRO A 153 -1.50 13.96 -5.81
N LEU A 154 -1.03 14.82 -4.89
CA LEU A 154 -1.89 15.54 -3.94
C LEU A 154 -3.07 16.21 -4.66
N GLY A 155 -4.29 15.88 -4.23
CA GLY A 155 -5.52 16.44 -4.80
C GLY A 155 -5.67 16.25 -6.32
N TYR A 156 -4.97 15.27 -6.91
CA TYR A 156 -4.90 15.07 -8.36
C TYR A 156 -4.40 16.30 -9.14
N ALA A 157 -3.50 17.09 -8.55
CA ALA A 157 -2.87 18.26 -9.17
C ALA A 157 -2.01 17.94 -10.41
N ALA A 158 -1.83 16.67 -10.73
CA ALA A 158 -1.23 16.16 -11.95
C ALA A 158 -1.92 14.84 -12.34
N PRO A 159 -1.69 14.30 -13.55
CA PRO A 159 -2.28 13.03 -13.94
C PRO A 159 -1.91 11.89 -12.99
N VAL A 160 -2.91 11.12 -12.56
CA VAL A 160 -2.73 9.88 -11.80
C VAL A 160 -2.21 8.82 -12.74
N ARG A 161 -1.14 8.13 -12.36
CA ARG A 161 -0.56 7.05 -13.16
C ARG A 161 -1.03 5.70 -12.63
N VAL A 162 -1.59 4.89 -13.50
CA VAL A 162 -2.07 3.54 -13.21
C VAL A 162 -1.25 2.57 -14.05
N ARG A 163 -0.42 1.76 -13.39
CA ARG A 163 0.35 0.67 -14.00
C ARG A 163 -0.21 -0.66 -13.56
N VAL A 164 -0.71 -1.45 -14.50
CA VAL A 164 -1.30 -2.76 -14.24
C VAL A 164 -0.39 -3.86 -14.74
N THR A 165 -0.24 -4.92 -13.94
CA THR A 165 0.34 -6.20 -14.36
C THR A 165 -0.71 -7.28 -14.17
N SER A 166 -1.16 -7.91 -15.26
CA SER A 166 -2.13 -9.00 -15.18
C SER A 166 -1.51 -10.29 -14.64
N ALA A 167 -2.35 -11.26 -14.31
CA ALA A 167 -1.94 -12.61 -13.89
C ALA A 167 -0.98 -13.29 -14.88
N ARG A 168 -1.12 -12.99 -16.17
CA ARG A 168 -0.29 -13.53 -17.27
C ARG A 168 0.98 -12.70 -17.51
N GLY A 169 1.29 -11.74 -16.64
CA GLY A 169 2.46 -10.87 -16.75
C GLY A 169 2.33 -9.75 -17.80
N ARG A 170 1.15 -9.55 -18.41
CA ARG A 170 0.95 -8.43 -19.34
C ARG A 170 0.98 -7.12 -18.56
N ARG A 171 1.82 -6.19 -19.00
CA ARG A 171 1.95 -4.86 -18.39
C ARG A 171 1.25 -3.82 -19.25
N ARG A 172 0.47 -2.94 -18.60
CA ARG A 172 -0.19 -1.80 -19.23
C ARG A 172 -0.08 -0.58 -18.34
N GLU A 173 -0.09 0.59 -18.95
CA GLU A 173 -0.01 1.86 -18.23
C GLU A 173 -0.99 2.86 -18.82
N LEU A 174 -1.59 3.67 -17.96
CA LEU A 174 -2.43 4.79 -18.32
C LEU A 174 -2.14 5.97 -17.39
N ALA A 175 -2.13 7.18 -17.95
CA ALA A 175 -2.18 8.42 -17.19
C ALA A 175 -3.60 9.00 -17.31
N VAL A 176 -4.23 9.29 -16.18
CA VAL A 176 -5.59 9.82 -16.11
C VAL A 176 -5.52 11.24 -15.54
N ASP A 177 -5.92 12.22 -16.34
CA ASP A 177 -6.12 13.57 -15.84
C ASP A 177 -7.47 13.64 -15.09
N ALA A 178 -7.38 13.90 -13.78
CA ALA A 178 -8.52 14.01 -12.89
C ALA A 178 -8.56 15.36 -12.17
N SER A 179 -7.76 16.33 -12.62
CA SER A 179 -7.57 17.64 -11.96
C SER A 179 -8.85 18.47 -11.86
N ALA A 180 -9.79 18.29 -12.80
CA ALA A 180 -11.09 18.96 -12.84
C ALA A 180 -12.21 18.18 -12.13
N LEU A 181 -11.93 17.01 -11.57
CA LEU A 181 -12.94 16.12 -10.98
C LEU A 181 -12.95 16.24 -9.45
N SER A 182 -14.11 16.01 -8.84
CA SER A 182 -14.17 15.76 -7.41
C SER A 182 -13.40 14.48 -7.06
N LEU A 183 -12.88 14.37 -5.83
CA LEU A 183 -12.12 13.19 -5.40
C LEU A 183 -12.92 11.89 -5.58
N SER A 184 -14.21 11.89 -5.26
CA SER A 184 -15.08 10.72 -5.45
C SER A 184 -15.26 10.36 -6.92
N THR A 185 -15.50 11.36 -7.79
CA THR A 185 -15.67 11.11 -9.23
C THR A 185 -14.39 10.60 -9.88
N ALA A 186 -13.26 11.20 -9.51
CA ALA A 186 -11.93 10.76 -9.93
C ALA A 186 -11.67 9.31 -9.48
N ALA A 187 -11.94 8.98 -8.22
CA ALA A 187 -11.77 7.62 -7.70
C ALA A 187 -12.61 6.58 -8.47
N THR A 188 -13.87 6.89 -8.78
CA THR A 188 -14.70 6.01 -9.62
C THR A 188 -14.12 5.81 -11.01
N ALA A 189 -13.70 6.90 -11.67
CA ALA A 189 -13.12 6.84 -13.02
C ALA A 189 -11.80 6.04 -13.04
N LEU A 190 -10.91 6.30 -12.08
CA LEU A 190 -9.63 5.61 -11.92
C LEU A 190 -9.82 4.12 -11.61
N SER A 191 -10.78 3.78 -10.75
CA SER A 191 -11.11 2.40 -10.42
C SER A 191 -11.64 1.65 -11.66
N ALA A 192 -12.54 2.28 -12.44
CA ALA A 192 -13.03 1.72 -13.69
C ALA A 192 -11.91 1.52 -14.73
N ALA A 193 -11.02 2.50 -14.89
CA ALA A 193 -9.87 2.40 -15.78
C ALA A 193 -8.92 1.27 -15.35
N THR A 194 -8.61 1.19 -14.05
CA THR A 194 -7.77 0.12 -13.47
C THR A 194 -8.36 -1.26 -13.75
N ARG A 195 -9.68 -1.41 -13.56
CA ARG A 195 -10.40 -2.65 -13.85
C ARG A 195 -10.33 -3.02 -15.33
N SER A 196 -10.57 -2.07 -16.24
CA SER A 196 -10.49 -2.31 -17.68
C SER A 196 -9.10 -2.83 -18.09
N LEU A 197 -8.04 -2.23 -17.55
CA LEU A 197 -6.67 -2.65 -17.82
C LEU A 197 -6.33 -4.05 -17.29
N LEU A 198 -7.00 -4.50 -16.23
CA LEU A 198 -6.81 -5.83 -15.64
C LEU A 198 -7.55 -6.95 -16.37
N LEU A 199 -8.69 -6.65 -16.99
CA LEU A 199 -9.58 -7.65 -17.59
C LEU A 199 -9.30 -7.93 -19.07
N ASP A 200 -8.57 -7.06 -19.75
CA ASP A 200 -8.16 -7.22 -21.16
C ASP A 200 -6.85 -8.02 -21.34
#